data_AF-A0A949JU26-F1
#
_entry.id   AF-A0A949JU26-F1
#
_cell.length_a   1.000
_cell.length_b   1.000
_cell.length_c   1.000
_cell.angle_alpha   90.00
_cell.angle_beta   90.00
_cell.angle_gamma   90.00
#
_symmetry.space_group_name_H-M   'P 1'
#
loop_
_entity.id
_entity.type
_entity.pdbx_description
1 polymer ?
#
loop_
_entity_poly.entity_id
_entity_poly.type
_entity_poly.pdbx_seq_one_letter_code
_entity_poly.pdbx_strand_id
1 'polypeptide(L)'
;MNKYSRREFLEYSLTVAAGAALLPVIGCGPSSTDYKGLLAFPENGYPLIEVSGSHNEIGRQIGAAMKDRIRGYFDVAGDYIDSVAYFEGEGRSRVEAMLAHARDGFPGLIDELEGMAEALEVPFMHLFSYNCRSEIGLLKDPPGCSTIAVKKGDNVILVHNEDGNDLNVGRMFLARVDPPSGVSFLAFIYPGLLPGNGPAVNIHGIVETTNYIQPRRVVEGIPRYFLSRAILESRDLDEAVSIATMKPRSFSFHHNLVSLNERRILSVETAAYPEHRHDILEVEGFYVHTNHFLHPAMVEGAEQRPYDVPYISSTTRMDVLTR
;
A
#
# COMPACT_ATOMS: atom_id res chain seq x y z
N MET A 1 -31.00 30.55 -12.17
CA MET A 1 -30.04 29.89 -13.07
C MET A 1 -28.80 29.56 -12.23
N ASN A 2 -28.38 28.29 -12.26
CA ASN A 2 -27.54 27.58 -11.27
C ASN A 2 -26.29 28.33 -10.76
N LYS A 3 -25.89 28.33 -9.47
CA LYS A 3 -25.83 27.35 -8.35
C LYS A 3 -24.48 26.57 -8.24
N TYR A 4 -23.77 26.85 -7.13
CA TYR A 4 -22.63 26.16 -6.44
C TYR A 4 -21.22 26.32 -7.05
N SER A 5 -20.33 27.14 -6.47
CA SER A 5 -19.47 27.03 -5.25
C SER A 5 -18.17 26.23 -5.46
N ARG A 6 -17.04 26.95 -5.56
CA ARG A 6 -15.67 26.44 -5.77
C ARG A 6 -14.85 26.32 -4.47
N ARG A 7 -15.47 26.08 -3.30
CA ARG A 7 -14.75 26.22 -2.02
C ARG A 7 -14.84 25.09 -0.99
N GLU A 8 -15.27 23.88 -1.36
CA GLU A 8 -15.44 22.79 -0.37
C GLU A 8 -14.56 21.55 -0.60
N PHE A 9 -13.52 21.61 -1.44
CA PHE A 9 -12.60 20.45 -1.58
C PHE A 9 -11.43 20.44 -0.58
N LEU A 10 -11.19 21.56 0.12
CA LEU A 10 -10.11 21.69 1.11
C LEU A 10 -10.56 21.37 2.55
N GLU A 11 -11.86 21.41 2.86
CA GLU A 11 -12.34 21.12 4.24
C GLU A 11 -12.53 19.62 4.51
N TYR A 12 -12.77 18.80 3.48
CA TYR A 12 -12.85 17.34 3.63
C TYR A 12 -11.49 16.62 3.59
N SER A 13 -10.49 17.22 2.94
CA SER A 13 -9.12 16.68 2.91
C SER A 13 -8.34 16.98 4.19
N LEU A 14 -8.66 18.07 4.90
CA LEU A 14 -8.04 18.42 6.19
C LEU A 14 -8.60 17.65 7.40
N THR A 15 -9.73 16.95 7.28
CA THR A 15 -10.29 16.14 8.38
C THR A 15 -10.11 14.62 8.16
N VAL A 16 -9.57 14.19 7.00
CA VAL A 16 -9.28 12.76 6.73
C VAL A 16 -7.81 12.49 6.36
N ALA A 17 -6.96 13.52 6.21
CA ALA A 17 -5.50 13.35 6.16
C ALA A 17 -4.77 13.74 7.47
N ALA A 18 -5.47 14.24 8.49
CA ALA A 18 -4.85 14.83 9.68
C ALA A 18 -4.64 13.88 10.88
N GLY A 19 -4.83 12.56 10.72
CA GLY A 19 -4.54 11.57 11.77
C GLY A 19 -3.34 10.67 11.52
N ALA A 20 -2.91 10.52 10.26
CA ALA A 20 -1.96 9.46 9.86
C ALA A 20 -0.52 9.96 9.58
N ALA A 21 -0.18 11.23 9.82
CA ALA A 21 1.16 11.73 9.48
C ALA A 21 1.73 12.92 10.29
N LEU A 22 1.12 13.37 11.40
CA LEU A 22 1.53 14.65 12.03
C LEU A 22 1.68 14.62 13.57
N LEU A 23 2.40 13.64 14.11
CA LEU A 23 2.98 13.77 15.46
C LEU A 23 4.42 13.24 15.48
N PRO A 24 5.44 14.13 15.51
CA PRO A 24 6.78 13.73 15.91
C PRO A 24 6.75 13.59 17.43
N VAL A 25 6.80 12.36 17.95
CA VAL A 25 6.98 12.16 19.40
C VAL A 25 8.19 11.27 19.66
N ILE A 26 9.29 11.97 19.95
CA ILE A 26 10.25 11.74 21.03
C ILE A 26 10.88 10.34 21.08
N GLY A 27 12.14 10.27 20.66
CA GLY A 27 12.97 9.09 20.77
C GLY A 27 13.46 8.75 22.18
N CYS A 28 14.11 7.58 22.28
CA CYS A 28 15.10 7.23 23.30
C CYS A 28 16.07 6.15 22.78
N GLY A 29 17.08 6.58 22.02
CA GLY A 29 18.48 6.09 21.94
C GLY A 29 18.82 4.67 21.43
N PRO A 30 20.13 4.33 21.25
CA PRO A 30 21.27 5.16 20.84
C PRO A 30 21.96 4.64 19.55
N SER A 31 22.54 5.57 18.79
CA SER A 31 23.73 5.42 17.92
C SER A 31 23.89 4.12 17.09
N SER A 32 23.52 4.19 15.81
CA SER A 32 24.32 3.58 14.73
C SER A 32 24.58 4.64 13.66
N THR A 33 25.78 5.21 13.67
CA THR A 33 26.16 6.36 12.84
C THR A 33 26.81 5.98 11.51
N ASP A 34 26.63 4.75 11.03
CA ASP A 34 27.35 4.27 9.82
C ASP A 34 26.47 4.15 8.56
N TYR A 35 25.34 4.86 8.48
CA TYR A 35 24.59 5.05 7.23
C TYR A 35 24.71 6.49 6.71
N LYS A 36 25.43 6.68 5.60
CA LYS A 36 25.59 7.98 4.89
C LYS A 36 24.39 8.39 4.03
N GLY A 37 23.21 7.77 4.22
CA GLY A 37 22.12 7.81 3.23
C GLY A 37 20.74 8.24 3.71
N LEU A 38 20.57 8.69 4.95
CA LEU A 38 19.31 9.30 5.37
C LEU A 38 19.26 10.74 4.85
N LEU A 39 18.42 10.98 3.84
CA LEU A 39 18.01 12.33 3.51
C LEU A 39 17.36 12.92 4.77
N ALA A 40 17.68 14.18 5.09
CA ALA A 40 17.03 14.86 6.20
C ALA A 40 15.51 14.76 6.05
N PHE A 41 14.80 14.54 7.16
CA PHE A 41 13.34 14.64 7.16
C PHE A 41 12.96 16.01 6.57
N PRO A 42 12.05 16.06 5.59
CA PRO A 42 11.66 17.33 5.02
C PRO A 42 11.00 18.19 6.11
N GLU A 43 11.62 19.32 6.45
CA GLU A 43 11.13 20.25 7.49
C GLU A 43 9.69 20.73 7.22
N ASN A 44 9.21 20.62 5.97
CA ASN A 44 7.90 21.04 5.50
C ASN A 44 6.96 19.86 5.13
N GLY A 45 7.21 18.65 5.63
CA GLY A 45 6.40 17.46 5.34
C GLY A 45 6.71 16.80 4.00
N TYR A 46 5.91 15.80 3.61
CA TYR A 46 6.12 15.07 2.35
C TYR A 46 5.81 15.95 1.14
N PRO A 47 6.67 15.98 0.10
CA PRO A 47 6.38 16.72 -1.12
C PRO A 47 5.13 16.19 -1.79
N LEU A 48 4.41 17.08 -2.47
CA LEU A 48 3.26 16.76 -3.30
C LEU A 48 3.63 16.92 -4.77
N ILE A 49 3.32 15.91 -5.58
CA ILE A 49 3.33 16.02 -7.04
C ILE A 49 1.91 15.90 -7.60
N GLU A 50 1.69 16.48 -8.76
CA GLU A 50 0.43 16.35 -9.51
C GLU A 50 0.76 15.72 -10.85
N VAL A 51 0.10 14.61 -11.19
CA VAL A 51 0.36 13.84 -12.41
C VAL A 51 -0.95 13.44 -13.07
N SER A 52 -0.96 13.37 -14.40
CA SER A 52 -2.18 13.10 -15.17
C SER A 52 -1.87 12.52 -16.53
N GLY A 53 -2.85 11.88 -17.17
CA GLY A 53 -2.75 11.41 -18.56
C GLY A 53 -3.04 9.93 -18.69
N SER A 54 -2.53 9.30 -19.74
CA SER A 54 -2.51 7.84 -19.85
C SER A 54 -1.72 7.22 -18.70
N HIS A 55 -1.98 5.95 -18.40
CA HIS A 55 -1.24 5.25 -17.35
C HIS A 55 0.28 5.30 -17.57
N ASN A 56 0.75 5.12 -18.79
CA ASN A 56 2.18 5.24 -19.11
C ASN A 56 2.73 6.66 -18.83
N GLU A 57 2.00 7.71 -19.19
CA GLU A 57 2.41 9.10 -18.89
C GLU A 57 2.42 9.38 -17.38
N ILE A 58 1.44 8.86 -16.63
CA ILE A 58 1.41 8.90 -15.17
C ILE A 58 2.66 8.23 -14.61
N GLY A 59 2.95 7.02 -15.10
CA GLY A 59 4.15 6.27 -14.73
C GLY A 59 5.44 7.05 -14.95
N ARG A 60 5.61 7.63 -16.14
CA ARG A 60 6.79 8.47 -16.46
C ARG A 60 6.92 9.68 -15.54
N GLN A 61 5.81 10.36 -15.24
CA GLN A 61 5.81 11.52 -14.35
C GLN A 61 6.16 11.15 -12.91
N ILE A 62 5.58 10.05 -12.40
CA ILE A 62 5.91 9.51 -11.07
C ILE A 62 7.38 9.11 -11.01
N GLY A 63 7.87 8.35 -12.00
CA GLY A 63 9.26 7.93 -12.07
C GLY A 63 10.24 9.12 -12.17
N ALA A 64 9.90 10.14 -12.95
CA ALA A 64 10.71 11.36 -13.05
C ALA A 64 10.78 12.13 -11.72
N ALA A 65 9.66 12.25 -11.01
CA ALA A 65 9.62 12.86 -9.68
C ALA A 65 10.40 12.07 -8.63
N MET A 66 10.41 10.74 -8.75
CA MET A 66 11.18 9.85 -7.87
C MET A 66 12.68 9.89 -8.13
N LYS A 67 13.11 10.02 -9.40
CA LYS A 67 14.48 9.76 -9.85
C LYS A 67 15.55 10.43 -8.99
N ASP A 68 15.35 11.71 -8.66
CA ASP A 68 16.32 12.45 -7.85
C ASP A 68 16.29 12.06 -6.36
N ARG A 69 15.11 11.67 -5.84
CA ARG A 69 14.92 11.28 -4.44
C ARG A 69 15.45 9.89 -4.14
N ILE A 70 15.34 8.99 -5.10
CA ILE A 70 15.73 7.59 -4.95
C ILE A 70 17.07 7.30 -5.63
N ARG A 71 17.85 8.34 -5.96
CA ARG A 71 19.20 8.17 -6.51
C ARG A 71 20.05 7.31 -5.57
N GLY A 72 20.63 6.23 -6.12
CA GLY A 72 21.40 5.24 -5.36
C GLY A 72 20.57 4.35 -4.42
N TYR A 73 19.25 4.51 -4.36
CA TYR A 73 18.37 3.66 -3.53
C TYR A 73 18.45 2.21 -3.99
N PHE A 74 18.30 1.97 -5.30
CA PHE A 74 18.31 0.62 -5.87
C PHE A 74 19.68 -0.09 -5.74
N ASP A 75 20.75 0.64 -5.48
CA ASP A 75 22.09 0.07 -5.27
C ASP A 75 22.27 -0.49 -3.84
N VAL A 76 21.41 -0.08 -2.89
CA VAL A 76 21.54 -0.43 -1.46
C VAL A 76 20.26 -1.04 -0.88
N ALA A 77 19.13 -0.89 -1.55
CA ALA A 77 17.85 -1.44 -1.13
C ALA A 77 17.86 -2.96 -1.28
N GLY A 78 18.12 -3.67 -0.17
CA GLY A 78 18.22 -5.13 -0.15
C GLY A 78 16.98 -5.82 -0.70
N ASP A 79 15.79 -5.28 -0.47
CA ASP A 79 14.53 -5.81 -1.01
C ASP A 79 14.45 -5.67 -2.54
N TYR A 80 15.01 -4.62 -3.13
CA TYR A 80 15.14 -4.49 -4.59
C TYR A 80 16.17 -5.47 -5.14
N ILE A 81 17.37 -5.50 -4.55
CA ILE A 81 18.47 -6.38 -4.98
C ILE A 81 18.04 -7.85 -4.92
N ASP A 82 17.41 -8.26 -3.82
CA ASP A 82 16.89 -9.61 -3.61
C ASP A 82 15.79 -9.97 -4.63
N SER A 83 14.91 -9.01 -4.96
CA SER A 83 13.86 -9.21 -5.98
C SER A 83 14.45 -9.41 -7.38
N VAL A 84 15.49 -8.65 -7.74
CA VAL A 84 16.22 -8.81 -9.01
C VAL A 84 16.95 -10.15 -9.05
N ALA A 85 17.71 -10.48 -8.01
CA ALA A 85 18.44 -11.74 -7.93
C ALA A 85 17.51 -12.96 -8.01
N TYR A 86 16.33 -12.88 -7.37
CA TYR A 86 15.31 -13.92 -7.50
C TYR A 86 14.84 -14.08 -8.94
N PHE A 87 14.47 -12.99 -9.61
CA PHE A 87 14.01 -13.04 -11.00
C PHE A 87 15.06 -13.56 -11.97
N GLU A 88 16.31 -13.10 -11.83
CA GLU A 88 17.41 -13.55 -12.70
C GLU A 88 17.84 -15.00 -12.43
N GLY A 89 17.59 -15.49 -11.21
CA GLY A 89 17.87 -16.86 -10.78
C GLY A 89 16.65 -17.79 -10.89
N GLU A 90 16.23 -18.33 -9.75
CA GLU A 90 15.22 -19.40 -9.67
C GLU A 90 13.77 -18.93 -9.89
N GLY A 91 13.54 -17.63 -9.83
CA GLY A 91 12.22 -17.01 -9.76
C GLY A 91 11.59 -16.62 -11.09
N ARG A 92 12.34 -16.69 -12.21
CA ARG A 92 11.92 -16.18 -13.53
C ARG A 92 10.49 -16.57 -13.91
N SER A 93 10.20 -17.87 -13.96
CA SER A 93 8.91 -18.38 -14.41
C SER A 93 7.75 -17.95 -13.50
N ARG A 94 8.00 -17.80 -12.18
CA ARG A 94 6.97 -17.34 -11.23
C ARG A 94 6.66 -15.86 -11.40
N VAL A 95 7.69 -15.04 -11.59
CA VAL A 95 7.51 -13.61 -11.85
C VAL A 95 6.81 -13.38 -13.20
N GLU A 96 7.17 -14.13 -14.23
CA GLU A 96 6.50 -14.06 -15.55
C GLU A 96 5.03 -14.49 -15.47
N ALA A 97 4.70 -15.51 -14.65
CA ALA A 97 3.31 -15.89 -14.41
C ALA A 97 2.52 -14.78 -13.69
N MET A 98 3.10 -14.15 -12.66
CA MET A 98 2.50 -12.99 -11.99
C MET A 98 2.29 -11.81 -12.95
N LEU A 99 3.25 -11.57 -13.86
CA LEU A 99 3.11 -10.56 -14.91
C LEU A 99 1.94 -10.86 -15.83
N ALA A 100 1.76 -12.12 -16.25
CA ALA A 100 0.63 -12.52 -17.08
C ALA A 100 -0.72 -12.24 -16.39
N HIS A 101 -0.86 -12.59 -15.11
CA HIS A 101 -2.07 -12.29 -14.34
C HIS A 101 -2.30 -10.78 -14.15
N ALA A 102 -1.25 -10.02 -13.82
CA ALA A 102 -1.36 -8.57 -13.67
C ALA A 102 -1.73 -7.89 -15.00
N ARG A 103 -1.18 -8.35 -16.13
CA ARG A 103 -1.48 -7.82 -17.46
C ARG A 103 -2.90 -8.14 -17.92
N ASP A 104 -3.42 -9.33 -17.58
CA ASP A 104 -4.80 -9.72 -17.89
C ASP A 104 -5.81 -8.90 -17.07
N GLY A 105 -5.59 -8.76 -15.76
CA GLY A 105 -6.49 -8.01 -14.89
C GLY A 105 -6.38 -6.49 -15.02
N PHE A 106 -5.16 -5.96 -15.18
CA PHE A 106 -4.86 -4.53 -15.09
C PHE A 106 -3.82 -4.08 -16.12
N PRO A 107 -4.10 -4.17 -17.43
CA PRO A 107 -3.14 -3.81 -18.48
C PRO A 107 -2.64 -2.36 -18.35
N GLY A 108 -3.51 -1.42 -17.98
CA GLY A 108 -3.11 -0.04 -17.75
C GLY A 108 -2.07 0.11 -16.62
N LEU A 109 -2.14 -0.69 -15.56
CA LEU A 109 -1.16 -0.62 -14.48
C LEU A 109 0.20 -1.21 -14.88
N ILE A 110 0.23 -2.09 -15.88
CA ILE A 110 1.49 -2.52 -16.52
C ILE A 110 2.10 -1.34 -17.28
N ASP A 111 1.30 -0.61 -18.07
CA ASP A 111 1.76 0.57 -18.79
C ASP A 111 2.30 1.65 -17.83
N GLU A 112 1.65 1.84 -16.68
CA GLU A 112 2.10 2.73 -15.60
C GLU A 112 3.47 2.32 -15.08
N LEU A 113 3.67 1.02 -14.80
CA LEU A 113 4.95 0.53 -14.32
C LEU A 113 6.05 0.57 -15.38
N GLU A 114 5.72 0.32 -16.65
CA GLU A 114 6.64 0.50 -17.78
C GLU A 114 7.10 1.96 -17.88
N GLY A 115 6.17 2.92 -17.76
CA GLY A 115 6.50 4.35 -17.74
C GLY A 115 7.39 4.73 -16.56
N MET A 116 7.15 4.17 -15.37
CA MET A 116 8.02 4.36 -14.21
C MET A 116 9.43 3.81 -14.47
N ALA A 117 9.53 2.58 -15.00
CA ALA A 117 10.81 1.94 -15.29
C ALA A 117 11.65 2.74 -16.30
N GLU A 118 11.02 3.27 -17.35
CA GLU A 118 11.68 4.14 -18.33
C GLU A 118 12.25 5.40 -17.68
N ALA A 119 11.45 6.12 -16.88
CA ALA A 119 11.88 7.36 -16.25
C ALA A 119 12.96 7.13 -15.18
N LEU A 120 12.89 6.00 -14.48
CA LEU A 120 13.88 5.57 -13.49
C LEU A 120 15.14 4.96 -14.11
N GLU A 121 15.14 4.71 -15.43
CA GLU A 121 16.25 4.08 -16.17
C GLU A 121 16.63 2.70 -15.62
N VAL A 122 15.63 1.91 -15.22
CA VAL A 122 15.80 0.53 -14.76
C VAL A 122 15.08 -0.46 -15.69
N PRO A 123 15.56 -1.71 -15.83
CA PRO A 123 14.85 -2.71 -16.61
C PRO A 123 13.43 -2.95 -16.08
N PHE A 124 12.43 -2.97 -16.96
CA PHE A 124 11.03 -3.18 -16.58
C PHE A 124 10.85 -4.42 -15.69
N MET A 125 11.43 -5.56 -16.07
CA MET A 125 11.28 -6.79 -15.28
C MET A 125 11.92 -6.69 -13.89
N HIS A 126 12.94 -5.86 -13.70
CA HIS A 126 13.52 -5.64 -12.37
C HIS A 126 12.56 -4.85 -11.47
N LEU A 127 11.97 -3.78 -12.01
CA LEU A 127 10.98 -2.99 -11.30
C LEU A 127 9.68 -3.78 -11.07
N PHE A 128 9.25 -4.60 -12.03
CA PHE A 128 8.11 -5.51 -11.87
C PHE A 128 8.36 -6.55 -10.78
N SER A 129 9.55 -7.15 -10.75
CA SER A 129 9.93 -8.11 -9.69
C SER A 129 9.92 -7.43 -8.31
N TYR A 130 10.40 -6.19 -8.24
CA TYR A 130 10.31 -5.39 -7.01
C TYR A 130 8.88 -5.07 -6.59
N ASN A 131 7.98 -4.83 -7.55
CA ASN A 131 6.54 -4.72 -7.30
C ASN A 131 5.86 -6.09 -7.06
N CYS A 132 6.64 -7.17 -6.99
CA CYS A 132 6.24 -8.50 -6.50
C CYS A 132 7.02 -8.90 -5.23
N ARG A 133 7.71 -7.95 -4.57
CA ARG A 133 8.64 -8.27 -3.46
C ARG A 133 7.98 -9.00 -2.27
N SER A 134 6.67 -8.81 -2.06
CA SER A 134 5.94 -9.54 -1.02
C SER A 134 5.78 -11.02 -1.38
N GLU A 135 5.44 -11.28 -2.64
CA GLU A 135 5.21 -12.59 -3.23
C GLU A 135 6.49 -13.42 -3.35
N ILE A 136 7.63 -12.76 -3.54
CA ILE A 136 8.94 -13.40 -3.69
C ILE A 136 9.46 -13.97 -2.36
N GLY A 137 8.85 -13.64 -1.21
CA GLY A 137 9.06 -14.36 0.04
C GLY A 137 10.42 -14.13 0.71
N LEU A 138 11.08 -13.01 0.39
CA LEU A 138 12.41 -12.64 0.89
C LEU A 138 12.39 -11.58 2.01
N LEU A 139 11.21 -11.16 2.48
CA LEU A 139 11.10 -10.26 3.63
C LEU A 139 11.48 -11.02 4.91
N LYS A 140 12.75 -10.89 5.31
CA LYS A 140 13.32 -11.51 6.52
C LYS A 140 12.73 -10.90 7.79
N ASP A 141 12.41 -9.60 7.77
CA ASP A 141 11.75 -8.85 8.84
C ASP A 141 10.66 -7.96 8.24
N PRO A 142 9.47 -8.51 7.93
CA PRO A 142 8.43 -7.72 7.31
C PRO A 142 7.94 -6.65 8.31
N PRO A 143 7.83 -5.39 7.87
CA PRO A 143 7.39 -4.31 8.75
C PRO A 143 5.91 -4.48 9.14
N GLY A 144 5.54 -3.94 10.29
CA GLY A 144 4.26 -4.22 10.92
C GLY A 144 3.33 -3.02 11.09
N CYS A 145 2.55 -2.64 10.08
CA CYS A 145 1.56 -1.55 10.21
C CYS A 145 0.49 -1.84 11.28
N SER A 146 -0.04 -0.80 11.91
CA SER A 146 -1.18 -0.86 12.84
C SER A 146 -2.25 0.13 12.41
N THR A 147 -3.51 -0.27 12.55
CA THR A 147 -4.66 0.55 12.22
C THR A 147 -5.62 0.57 13.40
N ILE A 148 -6.11 1.75 13.74
CA ILE A 148 -7.23 1.95 14.65
C ILE A 148 -8.38 2.54 13.84
N ALA A 149 -9.54 1.91 13.90
CA ALA A 149 -10.77 2.39 13.31
C ALA A 149 -11.81 2.67 14.40
N VAL A 150 -12.52 3.78 14.27
CA VAL A 150 -13.65 4.11 15.13
C VAL A 150 -14.85 4.49 14.29
N LYS A 151 -15.94 3.74 14.45
CA LYS A 151 -17.24 4.01 13.85
C LYS A 151 -18.29 4.24 14.94
N LYS A 152 -18.87 5.44 14.98
CA LYS A 152 -19.95 5.79 15.93
C LYS A 152 -20.94 6.78 15.34
N GLY A 153 -22.14 6.31 15.01
CA GLY A 153 -23.11 7.10 14.25
C GLY A 153 -22.49 7.50 12.91
N ASP A 154 -22.50 8.80 12.59
CA ASP A 154 -21.89 9.33 11.35
C ASP A 154 -20.38 9.60 11.46
N ASN A 155 -19.77 9.37 12.63
CA ASN A 155 -18.33 9.56 12.81
C ASN A 155 -17.58 8.33 12.32
N VAL A 156 -16.70 8.54 11.34
CA VAL A 156 -15.71 7.58 10.84
C VAL A 156 -14.32 8.14 11.08
N ILE A 157 -13.51 7.43 11.84
CA ILE A 157 -12.11 7.78 12.11
C ILE A 157 -11.26 6.57 11.75
N LEU A 158 -10.22 6.81 10.96
CA LEU A 158 -9.20 5.82 10.64
C LEU A 158 -7.83 6.44 10.95
N VAL A 159 -7.07 5.78 11.81
CA VAL A 159 -5.69 6.16 12.17
C VAL A 159 -4.80 4.98 11.80
N HIS A 160 -3.73 5.25 11.07
CA HIS A 160 -2.86 4.23 10.53
C HIS A 160 -1.41 4.65 10.68
N ASN A 161 -0.55 3.74 11.18
CA ASN A 161 0.90 3.89 11.12
C ASN A 161 1.49 2.97 10.06
N GLU A 162 2.46 3.52 9.33
CA GLU A 162 3.25 2.80 8.35
C GLU A 162 4.60 2.47 8.96
N ASP A 163 4.84 1.18 9.16
CA ASP A 163 6.16 0.68 9.52
C ASP A 163 6.83 0.22 8.23
N GLY A 164 8.12 0.51 8.06
CA GLY A 164 8.82 0.25 6.80
C GLY A 164 10.32 0.28 6.96
N ASN A 165 11.03 0.01 5.86
CA ASN A 165 12.49 0.13 5.82
C ASN A 165 12.91 1.60 6.02
N ASP A 166 13.88 1.85 6.91
CA ASP A 166 14.46 3.18 7.16
C ASP A 166 14.98 3.86 5.88
N LEU A 167 15.37 3.09 4.87
CA LEU A 167 15.75 3.62 3.56
C LEU A 167 14.62 4.40 2.88
N ASN A 168 13.35 4.21 3.26
CA ASN A 168 12.21 4.95 2.72
C ASN A 168 12.13 6.39 3.27
N VAL A 169 12.74 6.66 4.44
CA VAL A 169 12.73 7.97 5.08
C VAL A 169 13.33 9.02 4.15
N GLY A 170 12.60 10.14 3.98
CA GLY A 170 12.98 11.24 3.08
C GLY A 170 12.79 10.94 1.59
N ARG A 171 12.44 9.70 1.21
CA ARG A 171 12.27 9.29 -0.19
C ARG A 171 10.81 9.12 -0.62
N MET A 172 9.90 8.98 0.33
CA MET A 172 8.44 8.96 0.10
C MET A 172 7.89 10.34 -0.25
N PHE A 173 6.74 10.39 -0.92
CA PHE A 173 6.05 11.61 -1.32
C PHE A 173 4.54 11.35 -1.50
N LEU A 174 3.77 12.42 -1.64
CA LEU A 174 2.35 12.40 -1.99
C LEU A 174 2.19 12.66 -3.49
N ALA A 175 1.28 11.95 -4.15
CA ALA A 175 0.87 12.26 -5.52
C ALA A 175 -0.63 12.44 -5.62
N ARG A 176 -1.05 13.56 -6.22
CA ARG A 176 -2.40 13.69 -6.79
C ARG A 176 -2.34 13.17 -8.23
N VAL A 177 -3.11 12.12 -8.50
CA VAL A 177 -3.11 11.42 -9.78
C VAL A 177 -4.48 11.61 -10.43
N ASP A 178 -4.49 12.04 -11.69
CA ASP A 178 -5.68 12.16 -12.53
C ASP A 178 -5.63 11.09 -13.67
N PRO A 179 -6.11 9.85 -13.42
CA PRO A 179 -6.03 8.74 -14.37
C PRO A 179 -7.14 8.77 -15.44
N PRO A 180 -7.00 7.97 -16.52
CA PRO A 180 -7.98 7.92 -17.61
C PRO A 180 -9.40 7.48 -17.18
N SER A 181 -9.54 6.78 -16.06
CA SER A 181 -10.84 6.40 -15.51
C SER A 181 -11.70 7.59 -15.07
N GLY A 182 -11.08 8.75 -14.89
CA GLY A 182 -11.72 9.96 -14.35
C GLY A 182 -11.85 9.96 -12.82
N VAL A 183 -11.34 8.94 -12.13
CA VAL A 183 -11.35 8.86 -10.66
C VAL A 183 -10.00 9.33 -10.12
N SER A 184 -9.87 10.63 -9.88
CA SER A 184 -8.65 11.18 -9.30
C SER A 184 -8.44 10.71 -7.86
N PHE A 185 -7.18 10.58 -7.45
CA PHE A 185 -6.84 10.19 -6.09
C PHE A 185 -5.58 10.87 -5.56
N LEU A 186 -5.45 10.92 -4.25
CA LEU A 186 -4.25 11.33 -3.51
C LEU A 186 -3.69 10.09 -2.82
N ALA A 187 -2.42 9.75 -3.11
CA ALA A 187 -1.77 8.58 -2.53
C ALA A 187 -0.41 8.93 -1.91
N PHE A 188 -0.09 8.23 -0.82
CA PHE A 188 1.25 8.21 -0.24
C PHE A 188 2.10 7.11 -0.91
N ILE A 189 3.20 7.50 -1.55
CA ILE A 189 3.94 6.64 -2.48
C ILE A 189 5.32 6.28 -1.92
N TYR A 190 5.63 4.99 -2.00
CA TYR A 190 6.92 4.41 -1.65
C TYR A 190 7.91 4.46 -2.82
N PRO A 191 9.22 4.55 -2.55
CA PRO A 191 10.26 4.48 -3.58
C PRO A 191 10.07 3.26 -4.50
N GLY A 192 9.97 3.50 -5.82
CA GLY A 192 9.94 2.43 -6.82
C GLY A 192 8.68 1.55 -6.83
N LEU A 193 7.64 1.89 -6.07
CA LEU A 193 6.38 1.14 -6.06
C LEU A 193 5.24 1.90 -6.73
N LEU A 194 4.30 1.16 -7.31
CA LEU A 194 3.01 1.70 -7.71
C LEU A 194 2.29 2.38 -6.51
N PRO A 195 1.50 3.44 -6.75
CA PRO A 195 0.62 3.99 -5.73
C PRO A 195 -0.30 2.91 -5.13
N GLY A 196 -0.58 2.95 -3.83
CA GLY A 196 -1.55 2.03 -3.19
C GLY A 196 -0.97 1.13 -2.10
N ASN A 197 0.35 1.04 -1.92
CA ASN A 197 0.87 0.42 -0.69
C ASN A 197 0.54 1.27 0.55
N GLY A 198 0.81 2.58 0.45
CA GLY A 198 0.53 3.52 1.53
C GLY A 198 -0.89 4.08 1.48
N PRO A 199 -1.27 4.87 2.51
CA PRO A 199 -2.59 5.47 2.61
C PRO A 199 -2.97 6.29 1.37
N ALA A 200 -4.23 6.15 0.95
CA ALA A 200 -4.75 6.90 -0.19
C ALA A 200 -6.24 7.21 -0.04
N VAL A 201 -6.69 8.26 -0.74
CA VAL A 201 -8.09 8.66 -0.83
C VAL A 201 -8.42 9.14 -2.24
N ASN A 202 -9.60 8.80 -2.76
CA ASN A 202 -10.04 9.24 -4.08
C ASN A 202 -11.18 10.28 -4.04
N ILE A 203 -11.53 10.83 -5.20
CA ILE A 203 -12.58 11.86 -5.34
C ILE A 203 -13.98 11.39 -4.94
N HIS A 204 -14.21 10.07 -4.88
CA HIS A 204 -15.46 9.49 -4.39
C HIS A 204 -15.46 9.28 -2.88
N GLY A 205 -14.41 9.71 -2.19
CA GLY A 205 -14.28 9.56 -0.74
C GLY A 205 -14.01 8.13 -0.31
N ILE A 206 -13.47 7.28 -1.20
CA ILE A 206 -12.97 5.96 -0.84
C ILE A 206 -11.55 6.12 -0.33
N VAL A 207 -11.30 5.64 0.90
CA VAL A 207 -9.99 5.63 1.54
C VAL A 207 -9.51 4.18 1.64
N GLU A 208 -8.25 3.94 1.30
CA GLU A 208 -7.58 2.66 1.55
C GLU A 208 -6.38 2.89 2.47
N THR A 209 -6.26 2.05 3.50
CA THR A 209 -4.98 1.76 4.17
C THR A 209 -4.83 0.25 4.27
N THR A 210 -3.61 -0.22 4.42
CA THR A 210 -3.36 -1.65 4.29
C THR A 210 -2.52 -2.18 5.43
N ASN A 211 -2.74 -3.42 5.82
CA ASN A 211 -1.83 -4.10 6.74
C ASN A 211 -1.32 -5.39 6.10
N TYR A 212 0.00 -5.56 6.18
CA TYR A 212 0.65 -6.74 5.70
C TYR A 212 0.28 -7.98 6.51
N ILE A 213 -0.04 -9.09 5.85
CA ILE A 213 -0.24 -10.40 6.47
C ILE A 213 0.67 -11.40 5.74
N GLN A 214 1.67 -11.96 6.44
CA GLN A 214 2.62 -12.89 5.81
C GLN A 214 2.00 -14.29 5.66
N PRO A 215 1.69 -14.76 4.43
CA PRO A 215 1.31 -16.15 4.25
C PRO A 215 2.54 -17.06 4.37
N ARG A 216 2.30 -18.32 4.74
CA ARG A 216 3.23 -19.44 4.61
C ARG A 216 3.45 -19.82 3.16
N ARG A 217 2.42 -19.63 2.32
CA ARG A 217 2.42 -19.99 0.91
C ARG A 217 1.88 -18.86 0.06
N VAL A 218 2.68 -18.46 -0.92
CA VAL A 218 2.27 -17.63 -2.06
C VAL A 218 1.83 -18.57 -3.18
N VAL A 219 0.80 -18.19 -3.93
CA VAL A 219 0.33 -18.93 -5.11
C VAL A 219 0.39 -18.05 -6.34
N GLU A 220 0.21 -18.62 -7.53
CA GLU A 220 0.11 -17.84 -8.76
C GLU A 220 -1.17 -17.00 -8.75
N GLY A 221 -1.06 -15.76 -9.23
CA GLY A 221 -2.17 -14.81 -9.28
C GLY A 221 -1.68 -13.36 -9.39
N ILE A 222 -2.63 -12.44 -9.25
CA ILE A 222 -2.36 -11.00 -9.30
C ILE A 222 -1.58 -10.56 -8.05
N PRO A 223 -0.44 -9.84 -8.20
CA PRO A 223 0.31 -9.27 -7.08
C PRO A 223 -0.46 -8.23 -6.30
N ARG A 224 -0.21 -8.15 -4.99
CA ARG A 224 -1.00 -7.30 -4.09
C ARG A 224 -0.94 -5.80 -4.43
N TYR A 225 0.19 -5.29 -4.92
CA TYR A 225 0.31 -3.87 -5.23
C TYR A 225 -0.56 -3.45 -6.41
N PHE A 226 -0.82 -4.37 -7.35
CA PHE A 226 -1.73 -4.11 -8.45
C PHE A 226 -3.18 -4.05 -7.97
N LEU A 227 -3.56 -4.93 -7.04
CA LEU A 227 -4.89 -4.89 -6.42
C LEU A 227 -5.10 -3.58 -5.65
N SER A 228 -4.18 -3.19 -4.78
CA SER A 228 -4.31 -1.92 -4.04
C SER A 228 -4.25 -0.69 -4.95
N ARG A 229 -3.39 -0.68 -5.98
CA ARG A 229 -3.39 0.42 -6.96
C ARG A 229 -4.73 0.54 -7.69
N ALA A 230 -5.34 -0.58 -8.06
CA ALA A 230 -6.62 -0.61 -8.74
C ALA A 230 -7.79 -0.13 -7.85
N ILE A 231 -7.75 -0.43 -6.55
CA ILE A 231 -8.76 0.04 -5.58
C ILE A 231 -8.88 1.58 -5.58
N LEU A 232 -7.78 2.31 -5.81
CA LEU A 232 -7.78 3.78 -5.79
C LEU A 232 -8.70 4.41 -6.83
N GLU A 233 -9.06 3.69 -7.88
CA GLU A 233 -9.97 4.14 -8.95
C GLU A 233 -11.41 3.64 -8.79
N SER A 234 -11.76 3.08 -7.62
CA SER A 234 -13.11 2.62 -7.29
C SER A 234 -14.09 3.78 -7.07
N ARG A 235 -15.33 3.65 -7.56
CA ARG A 235 -16.37 4.69 -7.43
C ARG A 235 -17.17 4.60 -6.14
N ASP A 236 -17.19 3.43 -5.54
CA ASP A 236 -17.89 3.13 -4.31
C ASP A 236 -17.17 2.01 -3.54
N LEU A 237 -17.71 1.68 -2.38
CA LEU A 237 -17.14 0.69 -1.49
C LEU A 237 -17.29 -0.74 -2.03
N ASP A 238 -18.33 -1.01 -2.82
CA ASP A 238 -18.60 -2.32 -3.40
C ASP A 238 -17.60 -2.63 -4.53
N GLU A 239 -17.29 -1.65 -5.39
CA GLU A 239 -16.21 -1.76 -6.38
C GLU A 239 -14.86 -2.01 -5.70
N ALA A 240 -14.55 -1.28 -4.61
CA ALA A 240 -13.31 -1.45 -3.87
C ALA A 240 -13.18 -2.86 -3.25
N VAL A 241 -14.26 -3.38 -2.64
CA VAL A 241 -14.31 -4.74 -2.10
C VAL A 241 -14.17 -5.78 -3.22
N SER A 242 -14.82 -5.58 -4.36
CA SER A 242 -14.74 -6.49 -5.51
C SER A 242 -13.30 -6.61 -6.02
N ILE A 243 -12.55 -5.51 -6.06
CA ILE A 243 -11.12 -5.52 -6.43
C ILE A 243 -10.28 -6.17 -5.33
N ALA A 244 -10.48 -5.79 -4.06
CA ALA A 244 -9.71 -6.35 -2.93
C ALA A 244 -9.79 -7.89 -2.86
N THR A 245 -10.96 -8.44 -3.18
CA THR A 245 -11.28 -9.88 -3.14
C THR A 245 -11.11 -10.62 -4.48
N MET A 246 -10.57 -9.93 -5.51
CA MET A 246 -10.39 -10.48 -6.86
C MET A 246 -9.51 -11.74 -6.87
N LYS A 247 -9.81 -12.65 -7.81
CA LYS A 247 -9.13 -13.94 -7.99
C LYS A 247 -8.67 -14.11 -9.45
N PRO A 248 -7.57 -14.84 -9.71
CA PRO A 248 -6.64 -15.39 -8.72
C PRO A 248 -5.75 -14.30 -8.13
N ARG A 249 -5.52 -14.32 -6.81
CA ARG A 249 -4.56 -13.44 -6.12
C ARG A 249 -3.36 -14.22 -5.62
N SER A 250 -2.19 -13.61 -5.62
CA SER A 250 -0.96 -14.32 -5.25
C SER A 250 -0.63 -14.27 -3.75
N PHE A 251 -1.03 -13.21 -3.06
CA PHE A 251 -0.59 -12.91 -1.69
C PHE A 251 -1.76 -12.74 -0.71
N SER A 252 -1.50 -12.82 0.60
CA SER A 252 -2.48 -12.53 1.67
C SER A 252 -2.34 -11.09 2.15
N PHE A 253 -3.44 -10.44 2.52
CA PHE A 253 -3.40 -9.03 2.89
C PHE A 253 -4.64 -8.60 3.67
N HIS A 254 -4.54 -7.44 4.32
CA HIS A 254 -5.68 -6.78 4.92
C HIS A 254 -5.86 -5.39 4.32
N HIS A 255 -7.08 -5.11 3.88
CA HIS A 255 -7.48 -3.80 3.37
C HIS A 255 -8.46 -3.17 4.37
N ASN A 256 -8.14 -1.96 4.85
CA ASN A 256 -9.09 -1.11 5.54
C ASN A 256 -9.68 -0.16 4.50
N LEU A 257 -10.95 -0.38 4.15
CA LEU A 257 -11.68 0.40 3.16
C LEU A 257 -12.68 1.30 3.87
N VAL A 258 -12.67 2.60 3.60
CA VAL A 258 -13.63 3.55 4.17
C VAL A 258 -14.36 4.28 3.06
N SER A 259 -15.68 4.39 3.20
CA SER A 259 -16.48 5.34 2.42
C SER A 259 -16.83 6.54 3.28
N LEU A 260 -16.26 7.71 2.95
CA LEU A 260 -16.55 8.96 3.63
C LEU A 260 -17.98 9.46 3.36
N ASN A 261 -18.55 9.07 2.22
CA ASN A 261 -19.91 9.43 1.84
C ASN A 261 -20.93 8.58 2.59
N GLU A 262 -20.74 7.26 2.63
CA GLU A 262 -21.64 6.34 3.33
C GLU A 262 -21.37 6.28 4.84
N ARG A 263 -20.25 6.85 5.29
CA ARG A 263 -19.75 6.74 6.67
C ARG A 263 -19.55 5.29 7.09
N ARG A 264 -19.01 4.44 6.21
CA ARG A 264 -18.78 3.01 6.47
C ARG A 264 -17.30 2.68 6.49
N ILE A 265 -16.92 1.71 7.32
CA ILE A 265 -15.56 1.19 7.41
C ILE A 265 -15.66 -0.33 7.27
N LEU A 266 -14.95 -0.90 6.29
CA LEU A 266 -14.80 -2.32 6.10
C LEU A 266 -13.37 -2.74 6.38
N SER A 267 -13.22 -3.73 7.24
CA SER A 267 -12.01 -4.55 7.33
C SER A 267 -12.19 -5.72 6.37
N VAL A 268 -11.26 -5.87 5.43
CA VAL A 268 -11.31 -6.93 4.41
C VAL A 268 -10.03 -7.75 4.50
N GLU A 269 -10.15 -8.95 5.08
CA GLU A 269 -9.06 -9.91 5.16
C GLU A 269 -9.10 -10.85 3.96
N THR A 270 -7.94 -11.07 3.36
CA THR A 270 -7.84 -11.82 2.12
C THR A 270 -6.65 -12.76 2.18
N ALA A 271 -6.84 -14.00 1.77
CA ALA A 271 -5.82 -15.03 1.74
C ALA A 271 -5.67 -15.56 0.33
N ALA A 272 -4.43 -15.73 -0.14
CA ALA A 272 -4.22 -16.40 -1.43
C ALA A 272 -4.39 -17.92 -1.32
N TYR A 273 -4.07 -18.48 -0.16
CA TYR A 273 -4.15 -19.91 0.13
C TYR A 273 -4.71 -20.15 1.55
N PRO A 274 -5.54 -21.20 1.75
CA PRO A 274 -6.16 -22.04 0.71
C PRO A 274 -7.25 -21.29 -0.07
N GLU A 275 -7.45 -21.65 -1.33
CA GLU A 275 -8.66 -21.34 -2.13
C GLU A 275 -9.05 -19.85 -2.31
N HIS A 276 -8.09 -18.92 -2.23
CA HIS A 276 -8.35 -17.48 -2.35
C HIS A 276 -9.48 -16.99 -1.42
N ARG A 277 -9.47 -17.41 -0.14
CA ARG A 277 -10.49 -17.04 0.84
C ARG A 277 -10.43 -15.54 1.17
N HIS A 278 -11.57 -15.00 1.57
CA HIS A 278 -11.66 -13.66 2.14
C HIS A 278 -12.81 -13.61 3.14
N ASP A 279 -12.75 -12.64 4.04
CA ASP A 279 -13.85 -12.27 4.90
C ASP A 279 -13.94 -10.75 5.00
N ILE A 280 -15.16 -10.25 5.20
CA ILE A 280 -15.47 -8.83 5.21
C ILE A 280 -16.20 -8.52 6.51
N LEU A 281 -15.59 -7.68 7.33
CA LEU A 281 -16.14 -7.22 8.58
C LEU A 281 -16.48 -5.73 8.45
N GLU A 282 -17.76 -5.39 8.64
CA GLU A 282 -18.17 -4.00 8.79
C GLU A 282 -17.91 -3.54 10.23
N VAL A 283 -17.06 -2.53 10.37
CA VAL A 283 -16.59 -2.04 11.66
C VAL A 283 -17.67 -1.16 12.29
N GLU A 284 -18.06 -1.52 13.52
CA GLU A 284 -18.86 -0.69 14.41
C GLU A 284 -18.16 -0.56 15.77
N GLY A 285 -18.20 0.63 16.36
CA GLY A 285 -17.49 0.92 17.60
C GLY A 285 -15.98 1.10 17.40
N PHE A 286 -15.17 0.52 18.28
CA PHE A 286 -13.71 0.59 18.25
C PHE A 286 -13.13 -0.70 17.69
N TYR A 287 -12.21 -0.60 16.74
CA TYR A 287 -11.58 -1.72 16.06
C TYR A 287 -10.10 -1.46 15.85
N VAL A 288 -9.29 -2.51 15.96
CA VAL A 288 -7.85 -2.46 15.72
C VAL A 288 -7.48 -3.59 14.79
N HIS A 289 -6.59 -3.33 13.83
CA HIS A 289 -5.96 -4.36 13.01
C HIS A 289 -4.45 -4.15 12.99
N THR A 290 -3.70 -5.26 13.01
CA THR A 290 -2.24 -5.25 12.86
C THR A 290 -1.84 -6.15 11.69
N ASN A 291 -1.01 -7.17 11.84
CA ASN A 291 -0.42 -7.96 10.76
C ASN A 291 -0.74 -9.45 10.83
N HIS A 292 -1.87 -9.80 11.44
CA HIS A 292 -2.39 -11.17 11.48
C HIS A 292 -3.88 -11.18 11.23
N PHE A 293 -4.39 -12.32 10.76
CA PHE A 293 -5.83 -12.53 10.59
C PHE A 293 -6.53 -12.45 11.96
N LEU A 294 -7.66 -11.75 12.00
CA LEU A 294 -8.54 -11.56 13.15
C LEU A 294 -9.94 -12.08 12.88
N HIS A 295 -10.37 -12.08 11.61
CA HIS A 295 -11.70 -12.55 11.24
C HIS A 295 -11.80 -14.05 11.55
N PRO A 296 -12.81 -14.52 12.31
CA PRO A 296 -12.90 -15.92 12.69
C PRO A 296 -12.83 -16.89 11.51
N ALA A 297 -13.47 -16.53 10.38
CA ALA A 297 -13.45 -17.32 9.15
C ALA A 297 -12.06 -17.40 8.49
N MET A 298 -11.19 -16.43 8.75
CA MET A 298 -9.84 -16.36 8.20
C MET A 298 -8.81 -17.02 9.11
N VAL A 299 -8.99 -16.91 10.43
CA VAL A 299 -8.16 -17.59 11.44
C VAL A 299 -8.29 -19.11 11.34
N GLU A 300 -9.51 -19.61 11.14
CA GLU A 300 -9.72 -21.03 10.86
C GLU A 300 -9.05 -21.41 9.54
N GLY A 301 -8.12 -22.37 9.57
CA GLY A 301 -7.35 -22.77 8.38
C GLY A 301 -6.35 -21.72 7.89
N ALA A 302 -5.97 -20.74 8.72
CA ALA A 302 -4.97 -19.75 8.38
C ALA A 302 -3.61 -20.39 8.07
N GLU A 303 -3.10 -20.12 6.87
CA GLU A 303 -1.73 -20.47 6.47
C GLU A 303 -0.84 -19.22 6.58
N GLN A 304 -0.78 -18.63 7.78
CA GLN A 304 0.05 -17.47 8.09
C GLN A 304 1.37 -17.89 8.76
N ARG A 305 2.48 -17.23 8.45
CA ARG A 305 3.72 -17.42 9.22
C ARG A 305 3.56 -16.80 10.61
N PRO A 306 4.10 -17.42 11.67
CA PRO A 306 4.12 -16.80 13.00
C PRO A 306 4.76 -15.42 12.90
N TYR A 307 4.04 -14.40 13.36
CA TYR A 307 4.48 -13.00 13.29
C TYR A 307 5.17 -12.55 14.59
N ASP A 308 5.25 -13.43 15.60
CA ASP A 308 5.89 -13.15 16.87
C ASP A 308 7.40 -13.44 16.76
N VAL A 309 8.11 -12.57 16.05
CA VAL A 309 9.56 -12.44 16.18
C VAL A 309 9.87 -11.46 17.32
N PRO A 310 11.03 -11.58 18.01
CA PRO A 310 11.28 -10.89 19.28
C PRO A 310 11.24 -9.35 19.29
N TYR A 311 11.05 -8.69 18.15
CA TYR A 311 11.13 -7.22 18.01
C TYR A 311 10.02 -6.56 17.16
N ILE A 312 9.10 -7.33 16.56
CA ILE A 312 8.02 -6.84 15.66
C ILE A 312 6.74 -7.66 15.90
N SER A 313 6.31 -7.83 17.14
CA SER A 313 5.16 -8.70 17.42
C SER A 313 3.84 -7.98 17.11
N SER A 314 3.16 -8.50 16.10
CA SER A 314 1.82 -8.04 15.72
C SER A 314 0.83 -8.16 16.87
N THR A 315 0.94 -9.22 17.66
CA THR A 315 0.08 -9.51 18.80
C THR A 315 0.31 -8.54 19.96
N THR A 316 1.56 -8.19 20.30
CA THR A 316 1.82 -7.23 21.38
C THR A 316 1.37 -5.83 21.02
N ARG A 317 1.53 -5.39 19.76
CA ARG A 317 0.94 -4.11 19.32
C ARG A 317 -0.59 -4.14 19.44
N MET A 318 -1.23 -5.24 19.03
CA MET A 318 -2.66 -5.42 19.24
C MET A 318 -3.04 -5.30 20.72
N ASP A 319 -2.33 -5.99 21.62
CA ASP A 319 -2.59 -5.95 23.06
C ASP A 319 -2.42 -4.56 23.67
N VAL A 320 -1.50 -3.74 23.14
CA VAL A 320 -1.30 -2.37 23.62
C VAL A 320 -2.42 -1.45 23.13
N LEU A 321 -2.79 -1.56 21.86
CA LEU A 321 -3.80 -0.71 21.23
C LEU A 321 -5.23 -0.99 21.67
N THR A 322 -5.49 -2.17 22.25
CA THR A 322 -6.82 -2.60 22.71
C THR A 322 -7.07 -2.39 24.21
N ARG A 323 -6.08 -1.89 24.95
CA ARG A 323 -6.20 -1.52 26.38
C ARG A 323 -6.76 -0.12 26.55
#